data_AF-A0A177MUJ1-F1
#
_entry.id   AF-A0A177MUJ1-F1
#
_cell.length_a   1.000
_cell.length_b   1.000
_cell.length_c   1.000
_cell.angle_alpha   90.00
_cell.angle_beta   90.00
_cell.angle_gamma   90.00
#
_symmetry.space_group_name_H-M   'P 1'
#
loop_
_entity.id
_entity.type
_entity.pdbx_description
1 polymer ?
#
loop_
_entity_poly.entity_id
_entity_poly.type
_entity_poly.pdbx_seq_one_letter_code
_entity_poly.pdbx_strand_id
1 'polypeptide(L)'
;MHWFESQLAQLDTLADDYLAARRQPATDIVNVSEATRLKRAAFIDAVQAVVDKVVKIEGVSACAAYHDGLILAQSAEASNMDAFGAVIQETIRAAQHGETSLGLGEIEQIVIVGAVNKLAMLSVGPIILCISSPKGVNLATVLSQAK
;
A
#
# COMPACT_ATOMS: atom_id res chain seq x y z
N MET A 1 6.18 -11.84 -15.55
CA MET A 1 5.59 -10.84 -14.64
C MET A 1 5.67 -11.44 -13.25
N HIS A 2 6.38 -10.79 -12.33
CA HIS A 2 6.59 -11.33 -10.99
C HIS A 2 5.27 -11.33 -10.21
N TRP A 3 5.06 -12.30 -9.30
CA TRP A 3 3.81 -12.41 -8.54
C TRP A 3 3.46 -11.09 -7.85
N PHE A 4 4.41 -10.47 -7.15
CA PHE A 4 4.17 -9.24 -6.41
C PHE A 4 3.73 -8.08 -7.32
N GLU A 5 4.40 -7.87 -8.46
CA GLU A 5 4.01 -6.86 -9.46
C GLU A 5 2.58 -7.09 -9.97
N SER A 6 2.21 -8.34 -10.22
CA SER A 6 0.85 -8.67 -10.65
C SER A 6 -0.20 -8.35 -9.57
N GLN A 7 0.15 -8.50 -8.29
CA GLN A 7 -0.73 -8.10 -7.20
C GLN A 7 -0.85 -6.58 -7.10
N LEU A 8 0.24 -5.82 -7.25
CA LEU A 8 0.19 -4.36 -7.26
C LEU A 8 -0.67 -3.83 -8.40
N ALA A 9 -0.49 -4.33 -9.62
CA ALA A 9 -1.31 -3.95 -10.77
C ALA A 9 -2.80 -4.30 -10.57
N GLN A 10 -3.11 -5.41 -9.91
CA GLN A 10 -4.47 -5.78 -9.56
C GLN A 10 -5.06 -4.82 -8.51
N LEU A 11 -4.28 -4.40 -7.53
CA LEU A 11 -4.71 -3.41 -6.53
C LEU A 11 -4.99 -2.04 -7.16
N ASP A 12 -4.14 -1.58 -8.08
CA ASP A 12 -4.36 -0.32 -8.82
C ASP A 12 -5.67 -0.39 -9.62
N THR A 13 -5.91 -1.49 -10.32
CA THR A 13 -7.16 -1.70 -11.08
C THR A 13 -8.39 -1.63 -10.17
N LEU A 14 -8.35 -2.31 -9.02
CA LEU A 14 -9.45 -2.30 -8.05
C LEU A 14 -9.66 -0.92 -7.42
N ALA A 15 -8.58 -0.18 -7.19
CA ALA A 15 -8.65 1.19 -6.68
C ALA A 15 -9.31 2.13 -7.70
N ASP A 16 -8.93 2.04 -8.98
CA ASP A 16 -9.53 2.82 -10.05
C ASP A 16 -11.03 2.51 -10.21
N ASP A 17 -11.39 1.23 -10.13
CA ASP A 17 -12.79 0.80 -10.18
C ASP A 17 -13.64 1.40 -9.04
N TYR A 18 -13.08 1.45 -7.84
CA TYR A 18 -13.71 2.07 -6.67
C TYR A 18 -13.83 3.59 -6.83
N LEU A 19 -12.77 4.26 -7.28
CA LEU A 19 -12.77 5.71 -7.53
C LEU A 19 -13.76 6.10 -8.63
N ALA A 20 -13.87 5.30 -9.69
CA ALA A 20 -14.82 5.52 -10.77
C ALA A 20 -16.27 5.38 -10.30
N ALA A 21 -16.58 4.36 -9.48
CA ALA A 21 -17.93 4.19 -8.92
C ALA A 21 -18.34 5.36 -8.02
N ARG A 22 -17.39 5.94 -7.28
CA ARG A 22 -17.63 7.10 -6.41
C ARG A 22 -17.95 8.39 -7.18
N ARG A 23 -17.55 8.48 -8.46
CA ARG A 23 -17.75 9.67 -9.31
C ARG A 23 -19.06 9.64 -10.12
N GLN A 24 -19.84 8.55 -10.07
CA GLN A 24 -21.06 8.44 -10.86
C GLN A 24 -22.17 9.37 -10.32
N PRO A 25 -22.77 10.25 -11.15
CA PRO A 25 -23.89 11.08 -10.73
C PRO A 25 -25.11 10.21 -10.42
N ALA A 26 -25.65 10.35 -9.20
CA ALA A 26 -26.70 9.47 -8.69
C ALA A 26 -28.09 9.88 -9.20
N THR A 27 -28.66 9.08 -10.12
CA THR A 27 -30.11 9.07 -10.39
C THR A 27 -30.86 8.09 -9.48
N ASP A 28 -30.15 7.18 -8.82
CA ASP A 28 -30.67 6.21 -7.84
C ASP A 28 -29.66 6.02 -6.71
N ILE A 29 -29.88 6.71 -5.60
CA ILE A 29 -28.94 6.84 -4.48
C ILE A 29 -28.69 5.49 -3.78
N VAL A 30 -29.68 4.58 -3.78
CA VAL A 30 -29.60 3.31 -3.03
C VAL A 30 -28.71 2.31 -3.75
N ASN A 31 -28.91 2.11 -5.06
CA ASN A 31 -28.12 1.16 -5.85
C ASN A 31 -26.66 1.61 -6.04
N VAL A 32 -26.41 2.93 -6.16
CA VAL A 32 -25.05 3.48 -6.24
C VAL A 32 -24.29 3.28 -4.92
N SER A 33 -24.98 3.39 -3.79
CA SER A 33 -24.40 3.15 -2.46
C SER A 33 -23.96 1.70 -2.28
N GLU A 34 -24.78 0.74 -2.71
CA GLU A 34 -24.45 -0.69 -2.60
C GLU A 34 -23.28 -1.09 -3.53
N ALA A 35 -23.31 -0.66 -4.80
CA ALA A 35 -22.24 -0.94 -5.75
C ALA A 35 -20.89 -0.36 -5.28
N THR A 36 -20.90 0.85 -4.74
CA THR A 36 -19.71 1.50 -4.17
C THR A 36 -19.19 0.73 -2.95
N ARG A 37 -20.09 0.27 -2.07
CA ARG A 37 -19.73 -0.53 -0.88
C ARG A 37 -19.07 -1.85 -1.28
N LEU A 38 -19.60 -2.55 -2.28
CA LEU A 38 -19.06 -3.82 -2.77
C LEU A 38 -17.66 -3.64 -3.37
N LYS A 39 -17.46 -2.61 -4.21
CA LYS A 39 -16.13 -2.31 -4.77
C LYS A 39 -15.11 -1.92 -3.69
N ARG A 40 -15.53 -1.11 -2.70
CA ARG A 40 -14.68 -0.79 -1.55
C ARG A 40 -14.27 -2.03 -0.76
N ALA A 41 -15.22 -2.94 -0.50
CA ALA A 41 -14.93 -4.19 0.22
C ALA A 41 -13.94 -5.04 -0.58
N ALA A 42 -14.18 -5.25 -1.87
CA ALA A 42 -13.27 -6.00 -2.73
C ALA A 42 -11.85 -5.43 -2.76
N PHE A 43 -11.71 -4.09 -2.80
CA PHE A 43 -10.42 -3.44 -2.71
C PHE A 43 -9.73 -3.70 -1.36
N ILE A 44 -10.41 -3.48 -0.24
CA ILE A 44 -9.85 -3.70 1.11
C ILE A 44 -9.46 -5.17 1.31
N ASP A 45 -10.31 -6.11 0.88
CA ASP A 45 -10.05 -7.54 0.98
C ASP A 45 -8.82 -7.94 0.16
N ALA A 46 -8.66 -7.38 -1.04
CA ALA A 46 -7.47 -7.60 -1.86
C ALA A 46 -6.21 -7.03 -1.20
N VAL A 47 -6.29 -5.83 -0.61
CA VAL A 47 -5.17 -5.22 0.13
C VAL A 47 -4.75 -6.10 1.31
N GLN A 48 -5.71 -6.57 2.12
CA GLN A 48 -5.43 -7.46 3.24
C GLN A 48 -4.80 -8.78 2.76
N ALA A 49 -5.31 -9.37 1.67
CA ALA A 49 -4.75 -10.59 1.09
C ALA A 49 -3.29 -10.42 0.64
N VAL A 50 -2.94 -9.25 0.10
CA VAL A 50 -1.54 -8.92 -0.25
C VAL A 50 -0.69 -8.80 1.00
N VAL A 51 -1.14 -8.06 2.02
CA VAL A 51 -0.43 -7.90 3.30
C VAL A 51 -0.16 -9.27 3.96
N ASP A 52 -1.18 -10.12 4.02
CA ASP A 52 -1.11 -11.46 4.62
C ASP A 52 -0.15 -12.40 3.88
N LYS A 53 -0.03 -12.25 2.56
CA LYS A 53 0.93 -13.02 1.77
C LYS A 53 2.33 -12.48 1.90
N VAL A 54 2.51 -11.15 1.84
CA VAL A 54 3.82 -10.50 1.92
C VAL A 54 4.51 -10.80 3.24
N VAL A 55 3.79 -10.77 4.36
CA VAL A 55 4.40 -11.08 5.67
C VAL A 55 4.88 -12.52 5.80
N LYS A 56 4.33 -13.46 5.02
CA LYS A 56 4.74 -14.88 5.03
C LYS A 56 6.02 -15.13 4.21
N ILE A 57 6.52 -14.12 3.50
CA ILE A 57 7.73 -14.27 2.68
C ILE A 57 8.96 -14.20 3.60
N GLU A 58 9.84 -15.19 3.49
CA GLU A 58 11.07 -15.23 4.28
C GLU A 58 11.92 -13.96 4.06
N GLY A 59 12.28 -13.30 5.16
CA GLY A 59 13.01 -12.03 5.12
C GLY A 59 12.13 -10.78 5.19
N VAL A 60 10.79 -10.91 5.19
CA VAL A 60 9.87 -9.84 5.57
C VAL A 60 9.58 -9.94 7.06
N SER A 61 9.64 -8.81 7.77
CA SER A 61 9.40 -8.72 9.21
C SER A 61 8.00 -8.21 9.57
N ALA A 62 7.41 -7.36 8.72
CA ALA A 62 6.06 -6.85 8.90
C ALA A 62 5.55 -6.26 7.58
N CYS A 63 4.24 -6.23 7.41
CA CYS A 63 3.60 -5.58 6.28
C CYS A 63 2.33 -4.86 6.73
N ALA A 64 2.07 -3.66 6.20
CA ALA A 64 0.84 -2.94 6.41
C ALA A 64 0.51 -2.02 5.25
N ALA A 65 -0.76 -1.69 5.10
CA ALA A 65 -1.25 -0.74 4.11
C ALA A 65 -1.98 0.41 4.80
N TYR A 66 -1.73 1.62 4.32
CA TYR A 66 -2.29 2.86 4.85
C TYR A 66 -3.02 3.64 3.77
N HIS A 67 -4.05 4.38 4.18
CA HIS A 67 -4.75 5.34 3.33
C HIS A 67 -5.07 6.58 4.15
N ASP A 68 -4.63 7.75 3.68
CA ASP A 68 -4.78 9.03 4.38
C ASP A 68 -4.30 8.98 5.84
N GLY A 69 -3.20 8.26 6.09
CA GLY A 69 -2.62 8.05 7.41
C GLY A 69 -3.38 7.09 8.33
N LEU A 70 -4.48 6.49 7.86
CA LEU A 70 -5.24 5.47 8.58
C LEU A 70 -4.83 4.08 8.11
N ILE A 71 -4.85 3.12 9.04
CA ILE A 71 -4.54 1.74 8.71
C ILE A 71 -5.71 1.11 7.94
N LEU A 72 -5.39 0.47 6.81
CA LEU A 72 -6.34 -0.33 6.03
C LEU A 72 -6.18 -1.82 6.27
N ALA A 73 -4.93 -2.28 6.36
CA ALA A 73 -4.57 -3.68 6.56
C ALA A 73 -3.22 -3.77 7.29
N GLN A 74 -3.05 -4.79 8.12
CA GLN A 74 -1.78 -5.04 8.80
C GLN A 74 -1.57 -6.52 9.08
N SER A 75 -0.31 -6.93 9.14
CA SER A 75 0.08 -8.21 9.71
C SER A 75 -0.15 -8.23 11.23
N ALA A 76 -0.60 -9.35 11.77
CA ALA A 76 -0.92 -9.52 13.20
C ALA A 76 0.24 -9.22 14.16
N GLU A 77 1.48 -9.25 13.68
CA GLU A 77 2.70 -9.10 14.47
C GLU A 77 3.10 -7.63 14.73
N ALA A 78 2.38 -6.67 14.14
CA ALA A 78 2.71 -5.26 14.28
C ALA A 78 1.80 -4.55 15.30
N SER A 79 2.31 -4.31 16.51
CA SER A 79 1.61 -3.53 17.54
C SER A 79 1.85 -2.02 17.34
N ASN A 80 0.84 -1.20 17.68
CA ASN A 80 0.88 0.28 17.63
C ASN A 80 1.10 0.94 16.25
N MET A 81 0.49 0.41 15.19
CA MET A 81 0.65 0.92 13.82
C MET A 81 -0.18 2.16 13.47
N ASP A 82 -1.18 2.54 14.26
CA ASP A 82 -2.05 3.68 13.94
C ASP A 82 -1.28 5.02 13.97
N ALA A 83 -0.48 5.24 15.02
CA ALA A 83 0.37 6.42 15.11
C ALA A 83 1.42 6.46 13.99
N PHE A 84 1.84 5.28 13.51
CA PHE A 84 2.79 5.17 12.42
C PHE A 84 2.18 5.59 11.09
N GLY A 85 0.91 5.30 10.84
CA GLY A 85 0.21 5.72 9.61
C GLY A 85 0.26 7.23 9.39
N ALA A 86 0.03 8.03 10.43
CA ALA A 86 0.14 9.49 10.35
C ALA A 86 1.57 9.96 9.98
N VAL A 87 2.59 9.30 10.53
CA VAL A 87 4.00 9.60 10.21
C VAL A 87 4.33 9.25 8.77
N ILE A 88 3.85 8.12 8.26
CA ILE A 88 4.01 7.70 6.87
C ILE A 88 3.38 8.73 5.92
N GLN A 89 2.16 9.16 6.23
CA GLN A 89 1.44 10.16 5.43
C GLN A 89 2.22 11.48 5.33
N GLU A 90 2.79 11.95 6.44
CA GLU A 90 3.58 13.17 6.45
C GLU A 90 4.93 13.01 5.73
N THR A 91 5.56 11.84 5.86
CA THR A 91 6.82 11.52 5.17
C THR A 91 6.65 11.58 3.65
N ILE A 92 5.55 11.05 3.12
CA ILE A 92 5.27 11.09 1.69
C ILE A 92 4.96 12.50 1.23
N ARG A 93 4.15 13.26 1.98
CA ARG A 93 3.87 14.67 1.65
C ARG A 93 5.15 15.51 1.60
N ALA A 94 6.07 15.26 2.53
CA ALA A 94 7.37 15.92 2.54
C ALA A 94 8.22 15.52 1.32
N ALA A 95 8.23 14.23 0.95
CA ALA A 95 8.95 13.76 -0.24
C ALA A 95 8.36 14.35 -1.53
N GLN A 96 7.03 14.44 -1.64
CA GLN A 96 6.31 15.04 -2.77
C GLN A 96 6.70 16.51 -3.00
N HIS A 97 6.93 17.29 -1.93
CA HIS A 97 7.44 18.66 -2.06
C HIS A 97 8.83 18.74 -2.70
N GLY A 98 9.62 17.67 -2.62
CA GLY A 98 10.96 17.56 -3.20
C GLY A 98 11.00 17.10 -4.66
N GLU A 99 9.91 16.54 -5.19
CA GLU A 99 9.86 15.87 -6.50
C GLU A 99 10.38 16.77 -7.64
N THR A 100 9.84 17.99 -7.74
CA THR A 100 10.21 18.93 -8.80
C THR A 100 11.65 19.42 -8.66
N SER A 101 12.08 19.69 -7.42
CA SER A 101 13.42 20.20 -7.13
C SER A 101 14.51 19.16 -7.43
N LEU A 102 14.18 17.87 -7.29
CA LEU A 102 15.09 16.75 -7.49
C LEU A 102 14.92 16.06 -8.86
N GLY A 103 13.92 16.46 -9.66
CA GLY A 103 13.63 15.88 -10.97
C GLY A 103 13.22 14.40 -10.90
N LEU A 104 12.53 13.99 -9.83
CA LEU A 104 12.20 12.58 -9.56
C LEU A 104 10.96 12.08 -10.32
N GLY A 105 10.10 12.99 -10.79
CA GLY A 105 8.74 12.63 -11.17
C GLY A 105 7.90 12.32 -9.93
N GLU A 106 6.84 11.53 -10.09
CA GLU A 106 5.99 11.10 -8.97
C GLU A 106 6.76 10.16 -8.04
N ILE A 107 6.64 10.33 -6.71
CA ILE A 107 7.23 9.40 -5.75
C ILE A 107 6.50 8.05 -5.78
N GLU A 108 7.13 7.06 -6.42
CA GLU A 108 6.67 5.67 -6.43
C GLU A 108 7.10 4.91 -5.17
N GLN A 109 8.28 5.23 -4.61
CA GLN A 109 8.86 4.52 -3.48
C GLN A 109 9.72 5.40 -2.59
N ILE A 110 9.64 5.16 -1.28
CA ILE A 110 10.59 5.68 -0.28
C ILE A 110 11.16 4.50 0.51
N VAL A 111 12.49 4.46 0.67
CA VAL A 111 13.16 3.46 1.51
C VAL A 111 13.88 4.14 2.67
N ILE A 112 13.51 3.78 3.89
CA ILE A 112 14.20 4.20 5.11
C ILE A 112 15.03 3.02 5.62
N VAL A 113 16.33 3.22 5.78
CA VAL A 113 17.24 2.17 6.27
C VAL A 113 17.73 2.53 7.67
N GLY A 114 17.29 1.79 8.68
CA GLY A 114 17.77 1.90 10.04
C GLY A 114 19.06 1.11 10.30
N ALA A 115 19.45 1.02 11.57
CA ALA A 115 20.60 0.22 11.98
C ALA A 115 20.36 -1.30 11.85
N VAL A 116 19.12 -1.74 12.09
CA VAL A 116 18.74 -3.16 12.13
C VAL A 116 17.83 -3.54 10.97
N ASN A 117 16.74 -2.79 10.80
CA ASN A 117 15.72 -3.03 9.78
C ASN A 117 15.68 -1.88 8.77
N LYS A 118 15.03 -2.15 7.64
CA LYS A 118 14.61 -1.13 6.68
C LYS A 118 13.11 -1.23 6.43
N LEU A 119 12.55 -0.11 6.01
CA LEU A 119 11.17 0.05 5.62
C LEU A 119 11.13 0.52 4.16
N ALA A 120 10.42 -0.21 3.32
CA ALA A 120 10.00 0.25 2.01
C ALA A 120 8.55 0.73 2.09
N MET A 121 8.29 1.95 1.64
CA MET A 121 6.97 2.53 1.42
C MET A 121 6.75 2.60 -0.08
N LEU A 122 5.71 1.95 -0.58
CA LEU A 122 5.35 1.89 -2.00
C LEU A 122 4.00 2.60 -2.20
N SER A 123 3.94 3.52 -3.14
CA SER A 123 2.69 4.12 -3.59
C SER A 123 1.96 3.14 -4.52
N VAL A 124 0.74 2.74 -4.17
CA VAL A 124 -0.11 1.82 -4.95
C VAL A 124 -1.50 2.42 -5.02
N GLY A 125 -1.80 3.11 -6.12
CA GLY A 125 -2.99 3.93 -6.27
C GLY A 125 -3.16 4.88 -5.07
N PRO A 126 -4.28 4.82 -4.33
CA PRO A 126 -4.55 5.71 -3.19
C PRO A 126 -3.94 5.22 -1.87
N ILE A 127 -3.24 4.07 -1.85
CA ILE A 127 -2.70 3.47 -0.63
C ILE A 127 -1.17 3.50 -0.62
N ILE A 128 -0.63 3.41 0.59
CA ILE A 128 0.79 3.24 0.83
C ILE A 128 1.02 1.88 1.45
N LEU A 129 1.74 1.01 0.73
CA LEU A 129 2.15 -0.29 1.22
C LEU A 129 3.52 -0.19 1.89
N CYS A 130 3.56 -0.55 3.17
CA CYS A 130 4.74 -0.52 4.02
C CYS A 130 5.24 -1.94 4.26
N ILE A 131 6.49 -2.22 3.88
CA ILE A 131 7.13 -3.52 4.07
C ILE A 131 8.41 -3.33 4.89
N SER A 132 8.46 -3.96 6.06
CA SER A 132 9.64 -3.98 6.94
C SER A 132 10.44 -5.26 6.71
N SER A 133 11.76 -5.16 6.74
CA SER A 133 12.68 -6.31 6.63
C SER A 133 14.00 -6.03 7.35
N PRO A 134 14.80 -7.06 7.68
CA PRO A 134 16.17 -6.87 8.11
C PRO A 134 16.97 -6.10 7.05
N LYS A 135 17.85 -5.20 7.47
CA LYS A 135 18.62 -4.31 6.59
C LYS A 135 19.37 -5.04 5.48
N GLY A 136 19.91 -6.22 5.78
CA GLY A 136 20.69 -7.04 4.84
C GLY A 136 19.85 -7.79 3.79
N VAL A 137 18.53 -7.88 3.96
CA VAL A 137 17.66 -8.60 3.02
C VAL A 137 17.45 -7.76 1.77
N ASN A 138 17.64 -8.33 0.58
CA ASN A 138 17.25 -7.67 -0.67
C ASN A 138 15.74 -7.88 -0.92
N LEU A 139 14.92 -6.91 -0.49
CA LEU A 139 13.46 -6.95 -0.62
C LEU A 139 13.00 -7.17 -2.06
N ALA A 140 13.60 -6.50 -3.05
CA ALA A 140 13.21 -6.67 -4.45
C ALA A 140 13.40 -8.12 -4.91
N THR A 141 14.55 -8.72 -4.58
CA THR A 141 14.83 -10.13 -4.89
C THR A 141 13.83 -11.06 -4.21
N VAL A 142 13.61 -10.87 -2.91
CA VAL A 142 12.73 -11.73 -2.11
C VAL A 142 11.26 -11.66 -2.60
N LEU A 143 10.76 -10.46 -2.88
CA LEU A 143 9.40 -10.25 -3.41
C LEU A 143 9.25 -10.80 -4.84
N SER A 144 10.31 -10.75 -5.66
CA SER A 144 10.29 -11.26 -7.04
C SER A 144 10.24 -12.80 -7.13
N GLN A 145 10.68 -13.48 -6.07
CA GLN A 145 10.78 -14.94 -5.98
C GLN A 145 9.58 -15.58 -5.28
N ALA A 146 8.75 -14.77 -4.60
CA ALA A 146 7.53 -15.24 -3.97
C ALA A 146 6.56 -15.81 -5.02
N LYS A 147 5.91 -16.91 -4.67
CA LYS A 147 4.95 -17.64 -5.51
C LYS A 147 3.57 -17.66 -4.85
#